data_AF-A0A660US17-F1
#
_entry.id   AF-A0A660US17-F1
#
_cell.length_a   1.000
_cell.length_b   1.000
_cell.length_c   1.000
_cell.angle_alpha   90.00
_cell.angle_beta   90.00
_cell.angle_gamma   90.00
#
_symmetry.space_group_name_H-M   'P 1'
#
loop_
_entity.id
_entity.type
_entity.pdbx_description
1 polymer ?
#
loop_
_entity_poly.entity_id
_entity_poly.type
_entity_poly.pdbx_seq_one_letter_code
_entity_poly.pdbx_strand_id
1 'polypeptide(L)'
;ERITWPLQVDAAFQASNKASQESQRLVTEARSYAEKILNEAGGRDAEEILADLKDPAISSQRRDALLSQLTGTCQEKISLARAYKTKTVEGAKANADYLHKLLPEYKKRPRLVLQKLYQDVIEVVLNNADEKFFLQPSAGSRPKELRILINRDPTIGRTAEGTEGTGGTK
;
A
#
# COMPACT_ATOMS: atom_id res chain seq x y z
N GLU A 1 -21.35 8.05 -30.07
CA GLU A 1 -19.92 8.10 -30.45
C GLU A 1 -19.05 8.01 -29.20
N ARG A 2 -18.02 7.15 -29.18
CA ARG A 2 -17.03 7.16 -28.08
C ARG A 2 -16.09 8.33 -28.34
N ILE A 3 -16.23 9.40 -27.55
CA ILE A 3 -15.31 10.54 -27.55
C ILE A 3 -13.94 9.98 -27.16
N THR A 4 -13.12 9.69 -28.18
CA THR A 4 -11.79 9.14 -28.03
C THR A 4 -10.87 10.35 -28.04
N TRP A 5 -10.47 10.77 -26.84
CA TRP A 5 -9.56 11.91 -26.68
C TRP A 5 -8.21 11.63 -27.36
N PRO A 6 -7.43 12.65 -27.75
CA PRO A 6 -6.13 12.45 -28.39
C PRO A 6 -5.19 11.60 -27.52
N LEU A 7 -4.46 10.65 -28.13
CA LEU A 7 -3.54 9.70 -27.46
C LEU A 7 -2.53 10.35 -26.49
N GLN A 8 -2.18 11.61 -26.73
CA GLN A 8 -1.24 12.38 -25.90
C GLN A 8 -1.83 12.78 -24.53
N VAL A 9 -3.16 12.84 -24.43
CA VAL A 9 -3.91 13.23 -23.22
C VAL A 9 -4.56 12.02 -22.55
N ASP A 10 -4.78 10.93 -23.30
CA ASP A 10 -5.40 9.70 -22.78
C ASP A 10 -4.61 9.12 -21.60
N ALA A 11 -3.28 9.02 -21.71
CA ALA A 11 -2.45 8.51 -20.61
C ALA A 11 -2.54 9.36 -19.32
N ALA A 12 -2.57 10.69 -19.46
CA ALA A 12 -2.70 11.60 -18.32
C ALA A 12 -4.10 11.53 -17.69
N PHE A 13 -5.14 11.42 -18.52
CA PHE A 13 -6.52 11.30 -18.06
C PHE A 13 -6.77 9.96 -17.36
N GLN A 14 -6.29 8.85 -17.93
CA GLN A 14 -6.36 7.53 -17.31
C GLN A 14 -5.57 7.48 -16.00
N ALA A 15 -4.39 8.10 -15.94
CA ALA A 15 -3.61 8.22 -14.71
C ALA A 15 -4.36 9.00 -13.63
N SER A 16 -5.00 10.12 -13.98
CA SER A 16 -5.82 10.91 -13.05
C SER A 16 -7.02 10.11 -12.54
N ASN A 17 -7.72 9.40 -13.42
CA ASN A 17 -8.86 8.56 -13.02
C ASN A 17 -8.42 7.40 -12.12
N LYS A 18 -7.29 6.77 -12.43
CA LYS A 18 -6.71 5.70 -11.61
C LYS A 18 -6.27 6.22 -10.25
N ALA A 19 -5.65 7.41 -10.19
CA ALA A 19 -5.28 8.06 -8.94
C ALA A 19 -6.52 8.42 -8.10
N SER A 20 -7.60 8.92 -8.71
CA SER A 20 -8.88 9.16 -8.02
C SER A 20 -9.49 7.86 -7.49
N GLN A 21 -9.50 6.79 -8.28
CA GLN A 21 -9.99 5.49 -7.83
C GLN A 21 -9.16 4.94 -6.67
N GLU A 22 -7.83 5.03 -6.73
CA GLU A 22 -6.94 4.59 -5.65
C GLU A 22 -7.12 5.44 -4.39
N SER A 23 -7.28 6.76 -4.53
CA SER A 23 -7.61 7.64 -3.40
C SER A 23 -8.93 7.22 -2.75
N GLN A 24 -9.96 6.94 -3.55
CA GLN A 24 -11.25 6.49 -3.05
C GLN A 24 -11.14 5.12 -2.35
N ARG A 25 -10.31 4.22 -2.88
CA ARG A 25 -9.98 2.92 -2.28
C ARG A 25 -9.32 3.10 -0.91
N LEU A 26 -8.27 3.91 -0.82
CA LEU A 26 -7.56 4.20 0.43
C LEU A 26 -8.46 4.85 1.48
N VAL A 27 -9.34 5.78 1.08
CA VAL A 27 -10.33 6.38 1.99
C VAL A 27 -11.32 5.34 2.50
N THR A 28 -11.74 4.41 1.65
CA THR A 28 -12.67 3.34 2.03
C THR A 28 -12.00 2.34 2.98
N GLU A 29 -10.77 1.90 2.68
CA GLU A 29 -9.95 1.04 3.56
C GLU A 29 -9.70 1.71 4.91
N ALA A 30 -9.39 3.01 4.92
CA ALA A 30 -9.21 3.79 6.14
C ALA A 30 -10.46 3.81 7.02
N ARG A 31 -11.63 4.02 6.40
CA ARG A 31 -12.92 4.00 7.09
C ARG A 31 -13.21 2.63 7.66
N SER A 32 -13.10 1.57 6.84
CA SER A 32 -13.34 0.20 7.28
C SER A 32 -12.38 -0.23 8.38
N TYR A 33 -11.11 0.18 8.33
CA TYR A 33 -10.15 -0.07 9.40
C TYR A 33 -10.54 0.65 10.68
N ALA A 34 -10.92 1.93 10.60
CA ALA A 34 -11.40 2.69 11.76
C ALA A 34 -12.66 2.07 12.37
N GLU A 35 -13.62 1.66 11.55
CA GLU A 35 -14.87 0.99 11.96
C GLU A 35 -14.57 -0.36 12.62
N LYS A 36 -13.66 -1.15 12.05
CA LYS A 36 -13.19 -2.41 12.63
C LYS A 36 -12.56 -2.19 14.01
N ILE A 37 -11.66 -1.20 14.14
CA ILE A 37 -11.01 -0.89 15.42
C ILE A 37 -12.03 -0.38 16.45
N LEU A 38 -13.02 0.42 16.05
CA LEU A 38 -14.11 0.88 16.93
C LEU A 38 -15.00 -0.28 17.40
N ASN A 39 -15.38 -1.18 16.49
CA ASN A 39 -16.18 -2.37 16.82
C ASN A 39 -15.40 -3.34 17.72
N GLU A 40 -14.11 -3.57 17.45
CA GLU A 40 -13.25 -4.41 18.28
C GLU A 40 -12.97 -3.79 19.65
N ALA A 41 -12.87 -2.46 19.74
CA ALA A 41 -12.73 -1.76 21.01
C ALA A 41 -14.01 -1.80 21.87
N GLY A 42 -15.18 -1.96 21.25
CA GLY A 42 -16.48 -1.85 21.92
C GLY A 42 -17.31 -3.12 22.08
N GLY A 43 -17.13 -4.15 21.23
CA GLY A 43 -18.30 -4.97 20.85
C GLY A 43 -18.25 -6.49 20.95
N ARG A 44 -17.18 -7.15 21.42
CA ARG A 44 -17.23 -8.62 21.59
C ARG A 44 -16.67 -9.10 22.92
N ASP A 45 -15.37 -8.92 23.14
CA ASP A 45 -14.77 -9.26 24.43
C ASP A 45 -15.14 -8.20 25.49
N ALA A 46 -15.29 -6.94 25.08
CA ALA A 46 -15.68 -5.86 25.97
C ALA A 46 -17.10 -6.05 26.53
N GLU A 47 -18.05 -6.51 25.71
CA GLU A 47 -19.42 -6.78 26.14
C GLU A 47 -19.50 -7.99 27.08
N GLU A 48 -18.76 -9.06 26.78
CA GLU A 48 -18.66 -10.26 27.63
C GLU A 48 -18.02 -9.91 28.98
N ILE A 49 -16.91 -9.16 28.97
CA ILE A 49 -16.25 -8.68 30.18
C ILE A 49 -17.19 -7.74 30.98
N LEU A 50 -17.97 -6.87 30.31
CA LEU A 50 -18.96 -6.01 30.98
C LEU A 50 -20.12 -6.80 31.56
N ALA A 51 -20.56 -7.87 30.90
CA ALA A 51 -21.58 -8.77 31.39
C ALA A 51 -21.11 -9.51 32.64
N ASP A 52 -19.89 -10.04 32.62
CA ASP A 52 -19.24 -10.66 33.78
C ASP A 52 -19.09 -9.65 34.94
N LEU A 53 -18.66 -8.43 34.66
CA LEU A 53 -18.51 -7.37 35.67
C LEU A 53 -19.84 -6.95 36.33
N LYS A 54 -20.97 -7.16 35.65
CA LYS A 54 -22.32 -6.88 36.18
C LYS A 54 -22.84 -7.97 37.11
N ASP A 55 -22.20 -9.15 37.16
CA ASP A 55 -22.60 -10.21 38.08
C ASP A 55 -22.25 -9.81 39.54
N PRO A 56 -23.25 -9.71 40.44
CA PRO A 56 -23.01 -9.36 41.85
C PRO A 56 -22.18 -10.40 42.61
N ALA A 57 -22.03 -11.63 42.10
CA ALA A 57 -21.29 -12.72 42.74
C ALA A 57 -19.77 -12.73 42.46
N ILE A 58 -19.24 -11.82 41.64
CA ILE A 58 -17.82 -11.85 41.24
C ILE A 58 -16.88 -11.42 42.38
N SER A 59 -15.75 -12.13 42.52
CA SER A 59 -14.71 -11.78 43.51
C SER A 59 -14.02 -10.46 43.15
N SER A 60 -13.57 -9.71 44.15
CA SER A 60 -12.84 -8.44 43.94
C SER A 60 -11.60 -8.61 43.04
N GLN A 61 -10.82 -9.67 43.25
CA GLN A 61 -9.65 -9.98 42.42
C GLN A 61 -10.00 -10.27 40.97
N ARG A 62 -11.10 -10.98 40.69
CA ARG A 62 -11.53 -11.25 39.31
C ARG A 62 -12.01 -9.98 38.62
N ARG A 63 -12.70 -9.10 39.35
CA ARG A 63 -13.14 -7.79 38.86
C ARG A 63 -11.97 -6.91 38.42
N ASP A 64 -10.94 -6.81 39.26
CA ASP A 64 -9.76 -5.97 38.97
C ASP A 64 -8.96 -6.49 37.77
N ALA A 65 -8.81 -7.81 37.65
CA ALA A 65 -8.15 -8.43 36.49
C ALA A 65 -8.88 -8.13 35.17
N LEU A 66 -10.21 -8.24 35.17
CA LEU A 66 -11.05 -7.94 34.01
C LEU A 66 -10.99 -6.46 33.61
N LEU A 67 -11.01 -5.54 34.60
CA LEU A 67 -10.85 -4.11 34.36
C LEU A 67 -9.48 -3.77 33.77
N SER A 68 -8.42 -4.40 34.28
CA SER A 68 -7.06 -4.20 33.74
C SER A 68 -6.95 -4.71 32.30
N GLN A 69 -7.53 -5.87 31.99
CA GLN A 69 -7.53 -6.43 30.65
C GLN A 69 -8.29 -5.53 29.67
N LEU A 70 -9.50 -5.09 30.05
CA LEU A 70 -10.32 -4.19 29.23
C LEU A 70 -9.61 -2.86 28.98
N THR A 71 -8.99 -2.29 30.01
CA THR A 71 -8.24 -1.04 29.87
C THR A 71 -7.06 -1.21 28.91
N GLY A 72 -6.35 -2.35 28.99
CA GLY A 72 -5.24 -2.68 28.09
C GLY A 72 -5.67 -2.77 26.63
N THR A 73 -6.75 -3.51 26.34
CA THR A 73 -7.26 -3.66 24.97
C THR A 73 -7.79 -2.34 24.41
N CYS A 74 -8.55 -1.57 25.20
CA CYS A 74 -9.00 -0.23 24.78
C CYS A 74 -7.82 0.70 24.48
N GLN A 75 -6.80 0.70 25.33
CA GLN A 75 -5.61 1.53 25.14
C GLN A 75 -4.83 1.13 23.88
N GLU A 76 -4.67 -0.16 23.62
CA GLU A 76 -4.07 -0.67 22.39
C GLU A 76 -4.84 -0.19 21.15
N LYS A 77 -6.16 -0.35 21.13
CA LYS A 77 -7.01 0.08 20.01
C LYS A 77 -6.96 1.59 19.77
N ILE A 78 -7.01 2.39 20.84
CA ILE A 78 -6.86 3.85 20.76
C ILE A 78 -5.48 4.22 20.19
N SER A 79 -4.42 3.53 20.63
CA SER A 79 -3.06 3.75 20.13
C SER A 79 -2.96 3.44 18.63
N LEU A 80 -3.46 2.29 18.18
CA LEU A 80 -3.50 1.90 16.77
C LEU A 80 -4.28 2.90 15.92
N ALA A 81 -5.45 3.35 16.37
CA ALA A 81 -6.25 4.34 15.67
C ALA A 81 -5.52 5.69 15.56
N ARG A 82 -4.86 6.15 16.63
CA ARG A 82 -4.06 7.38 16.62
C ARG A 82 -2.86 7.28 15.68
N ALA A 83 -2.15 6.16 15.70
CA ALA A 83 -1.00 5.90 14.82
C ALA A 83 -1.44 5.89 13.35
N TYR A 84 -2.53 5.20 13.03
CA TYR A 84 -3.10 5.15 11.69
C TYR A 84 -3.52 6.55 11.21
N LYS A 85 -4.27 7.29 12.03
CA LYS A 85 -4.68 8.67 11.72
C LYS A 85 -3.46 9.54 11.43
N THR A 86 -2.44 9.48 12.29
CA THR A 86 -1.20 10.26 12.14
C THR A 86 -0.50 9.92 10.83
N LYS A 87 -0.30 8.62 10.54
CA LYS A 87 0.31 8.15 9.29
C LYS A 87 -0.44 8.68 8.07
N THR A 88 -1.76 8.61 8.07
CA THR A 88 -2.59 9.04 6.93
C THR A 88 -2.57 10.55 6.74
N VAL A 89 -2.72 11.32 7.82
CA VAL A 89 -2.75 12.79 7.76
C VAL A 89 -1.38 13.35 7.39
N GLU A 90 -0.31 12.88 8.04
CA GLU A 90 1.05 13.32 7.73
C GLU A 90 1.48 12.89 6.33
N GLY A 91 1.11 11.69 5.89
CA GLY A 91 1.34 11.24 4.51
C GLY A 91 0.63 12.11 3.48
N ALA A 92 -0.64 12.44 3.70
CA ALA A 92 -1.39 13.33 2.83
C ALA A 92 -0.79 14.75 2.79
N LYS A 93 -0.38 15.27 3.94
CA LYS A 93 0.27 16.58 4.06
C LYS A 93 1.61 16.62 3.35
N ALA A 94 2.46 15.61 3.54
CA ALA A 94 3.75 15.50 2.86
C ALA A 94 3.59 15.44 1.34
N ASN A 95 2.60 14.69 0.85
CA ASN A 95 2.29 14.63 -0.59
C ASN A 95 1.81 15.98 -1.13
N ALA A 96 0.95 16.68 -0.39
CA ALA A 96 0.49 18.01 -0.77
C ALA A 96 1.66 19.02 -0.83
N ASP A 97 2.53 19.01 0.19
CA ASP A 97 3.71 19.87 0.25
C ASP A 97 4.68 19.59 -0.90
N TYR A 98 4.90 18.32 -1.24
CA TYR A 98 5.69 17.91 -2.41
C TYR A 98 5.10 18.48 -3.70
N LEU A 99 3.79 18.31 -3.92
CA LEU A 99 3.13 18.81 -5.13
C LEU A 99 3.15 20.34 -5.21
N HIS A 100 3.00 21.03 -4.07
CA HIS A 100 3.11 22.49 -4.01
C HIS A 100 4.49 22.99 -4.44
N LYS A 101 5.56 22.31 -4.01
CA LYS A 101 6.95 22.63 -4.41
C LYS A 101 7.21 22.29 -5.87
N LEU A 102 6.63 21.21 -6.38
CA LEU A 102 6.83 20.74 -7.75
C LEU A 102 6.08 21.58 -8.80
N LEU A 103 4.89 22.09 -8.44
CA LEU A 103 4.00 22.83 -9.35
C LEU A 103 4.69 24.01 -10.10
N PRO A 104 5.46 24.91 -9.46
CA PRO A 104 6.15 25.98 -10.19
C PRO A 104 7.20 25.47 -11.18
N GLU A 105 7.90 24.38 -10.87
CA GLU A 105 8.87 23.78 -11.79
C GLU A 105 8.20 23.10 -12.97
N TYR A 106 7.09 22.40 -12.71
CA TYR A 106 6.26 21.81 -13.75
C TYR A 106 5.74 22.86 -14.73
N LYS A 107 5.24 24.00 -14.22
CA LYS A 107 4.79 25.12 -15.08
C LYS A 107 5.90 25.68 -15.95
N LYS A 108 7.15 25.71 -15.47
CA LYS A 108 8.31 26.20 -16.23
C LYS A 108 8.84 25.18 -17.25
N ARG A 109 8.89 23.90 -16.88
CA ARG A 109 9.55 22.83 -17.66
C ARG A 109 8.74 21.53 -17.63
N PRO A 110 7.54 21.49 -18.23
CA PRO A 110 6.60 20.39 -18.06
C PRO A 110 7.15 19.05 -18.57
N ARG A 111 7.82 19.04 -19.74
CA ARG A 111 8.38 17.80 -20.33
C ARG A 111 9.46 17.18 -19.45
N LEU A 112 10.39 17.99 -18.94
CA LEU A 112 11.52 17.50 -18.14
C LEU A 112 11.04 16.97 -16.77
N VAL A 113 10.10 17.68 -16.14
CA VAL A 113 9.54 17.26 -14.85
C VAL A 113 8.77 15.95 -14.99
N LEU A 114 7.94 15.79 -16.03
CA LEU A 114 7.22 14.53 -16.27
C LEU A 114 8.17 13.37 -16.55
N GLN A 115 9.23 13.61 -17.33
CA GLN A 115 10.23 12.58 -17.60
C GLN A 115 10.94 12.13 -16.32
N LYS A 116 11.33 13.08 -15.46
CA LYS A 116 11.98 12.75 -14.19
C LYS A 116 11.02 12.01 -13.24
N LEU A 117 9.79 12.50 -13.09
CA LEU A 117 8.76 11.84 -12.30
C LEU A 117 8.49 10.41 -12.79
N TYR A 118 8.40 10.21 -14.10
CA TYR A 118 8.21 8.88 -14.69
C TYR A 118 9.40 7.96 -14.39
N GLN A 119 10.63 8.45 -14.52
CA GLN A 119 11.83 7.70 -14.17
C GLN A 119 11.83 7.30 -12.69
N ASP A 120 11.54 8.23 -11.79
CA ASP A 120 11.51 7.99 -10.34
C ASP A 120 10.43 6.96 -9.97
N VAL A 121 9.23 7.08 -10.55
CA VAL A 121 8.13 6.14 -10.32
C VAL A 121 8.48 4.76 -10.87
N ILE A 122 9.04 4.67 -12.08
CA ILE A 122 9.45 3.39 -12.66
C ILE A 122 10.56 2.75 -11.83
N GLU A 123 11.51 3.52 -11.32
CA GLU A 123 12.55 2.98 -10.43
C GLU A 123 11.92 2.33 -9.20
N VAL A 124 10.98 3.00 -8.53
CA VAL A 124 10.27 2.44 -7.37
C VAL A 124 9.45 1.22 -7.75
N VAL A 125 8.67 1.28 -8.84
CA VAL A 125 7.82 0.16 -9.27
C VAL A 125 8.67 -1.04 -9.65
N LEU A 126 9.74 -0.84 -10.43
CA LEU A 126 10.65 -1.91 -10.79
C LEU A 126 11.37 -2.46 -9.57
N ASN A 127 11.80 -1.64 -8.61
CA ASN A 127 12.46 -2.15 -7.40
C ASN A 127 11.55 -3.05 -6.57
N ASN A 128 10.24 -2.80 -6.57
CA ASN A 128 9.26 -3.60 -5.84
C ASN A 128 8.58 -4.69 -6.68
N ALA A 129 8.92 -4.83 -7.97
CA ALA A 129 8.35 -5.85 -8.84
C ALA A 129 9.09 -7.19 -8.68
N ASP A 130 8.32 -8.28 -8.54
CA ASP A 130 8.87 -9.63 -8.38
C ASP A 130 9.59 -10.15 -9.64
N GLU A 131 9.09 -9.82 -10.82
CA GLU A 131 9.68 -10.17 -12.12
C GLU A 131 9.75 -8.96 -13.06
N LYS A 132 10.83 -8.86 -13.86
CA LYS A 132 11.08 -7.77 -14.80
C LYS A 132 11.35 -8.33 -16.19
N PHE A 133 10.60 -7.86 -17.19
CA PHE A 133 10.78 -8.28 -18.58
C PHE A 133 11.24 -7.08 -19.43
N PHE A 134 12.41 -7.19 -20.05
CA PHE A 134 12.91 -6.18 -20.98
C PHE A 134 12.73 -6.66 -22.42
N LEU A 135 11.91 -5.95 -23.19
CA LEU A 135 11.68 -6.24 -24.60
C LEU A 135 12.45 -5.24 -25.46
N GLN A 136 13.42 -5.72 -26.24
CA GLN A 136 14.12 -4.88 -27.20
C GLN A 136 13.26 -4.66 -28.46
N PRO A 137 13.06 -3.40 -28.92
CA PRO A 137 12.47 -3.13 -30.22
C PRO A 137 13.34 -3.76 -31.33
N SER A 138 12.75 -4.63 -32.14
CA SER A 138 13.39 -5.17 -33.34
C SER A 138 13.11 -4.23 -34.50
N ALA A 139 14.16 -3.78 -35.20
CA ALA A 139 14.05 -3.00 -36.43
C ALA A 139 13.47 -3.79 -37.63
N GLY A 140 13.06 -5.05 -37.44
CA GLY A 140 12.63 -5.97 -38.49
C GLY A 140 11.22 -6.53 -38.31
N SER A 141 10.51 -6.62 -39.43
CA SER A 141 9.10 -6.96 -39.73
C SER A 141 8.55 -8.33 -39.22
N ARG A 142 9.08 -8.91 -38.14
CA ARG A 142 8.51 -10.16 -37.57
C ARG A 142 7.72 -9.86 -36.30
N PRO A 143 6.43 -10.25 -36.22
CA PRO A 143 5.66 -10.08 -35.00
C PRO A 143 6.30 -10.91 -33.87
N LYS A 144 6.52 -10.29 -32.71
CA LYS A 144 7.00 -10.97 -31.50
C LYS A 144 5.80 -11.40 -30.66
N GLU A 145 5.65 -12.70 -30.42
CA GLU A 145 4.71 -13.22 -29.43
C GLU A 145 5.40 -13.32 -28.07
N LEU A 146 4.82 -12.70 -27.04
CA LEU A 146 5.21 -12.90 -25.65
C LEU A 146 4.15 -13.78 -24.98
N ARG A 147 4.55 -14.97 -24.53
CA ARG A 147 3.69 -15.87 -23.76
C ARG A 147 4.08 -15.79 -22.29
N ILE A 148 3.24 -15.16 -21.49
CA ILE A 148 3.43 -15.01 -20.04
C ILE A 148 2.54 -16.03 -19.33
N LEU A 149 3.14 -16.85 -18.47
CA LEU A 149 2.41 -17.78 -17.63
C LEU A 149 2.02 -17.08 -16.32
N ILE A 150 0.74 -16.76 -16.14
CA ILE A 150 0.23 -15.93 -15.03
C ILE A 150 0.31 -16.64 -13.65
N ASN A 151 0.50 -17.97 -13.64
CA ASN A 151 0.57 -18.80 -12.41
C ASN A 151 1.97 -19.38 -12.12
N ARG A 152 3.05 -18.77 -12.65
CA ARG A 152 4.40 -19.22 -12.30
C ARG A 152 4.74 -18.80 -10.87
N ASP A 153 5.36 -19.68 -10.10
CA ASP A 153 5.96 -19.32 -8.81
C ASP A 153 7.25 -18.50 -9.06
N PRO A 154 7.31 -17.23 -8.64
CA PRO A 154 8.44 -16.33 -8.90
C PRO A 154 9.72 -16.74 -8.16
N THR A 155 9.66 -17.67 -7.19
CA THR A 155 10.82 -18.13 -6.42
C THR A 155 11.69 -19.16 -7.16
N ILE A 156 11.16 -19.81 -8.19
CA ILE A 156 11.81 -20.92 -8.92
C ILE A 156 12.98 -20.44 -9.81
N GLY A 157 13.16 -19.13 -10.00
CA GLY A 157 14.26 -18.55 -10.78
C GLY A 157 15.43 -17.94 -9.97
N ARG A 158 15.38 -17.93 -8.63
CA ARG A 158 16.38 -17.22 -7.79
C ARG A 158 17.61 -18.07 -7.41
N THR A 159 17.64 -19.35 -7.72
CA THR A 159 18.75 -20.27 -7.40
C THR A 159 19.83 -20.28 -8.48
N ALA A 160 20.57 -19.18 -8.65
CA ALA A 160 21.89 -19.21 -9.30
C ALA A 160 22.68 -17.92 -9.05
N GLU A 161 22.85 -17.50 -7.80
CA GLU A 161 23.92 -16.55 -7.45
C GLU A 161 24.23 -16.65 -5.95
N GLY A 162 25.35 -17.33 -5.63
CA GLY A 162 25.91 -17.34 -4.28
C GLY A 162 26.28 -18.71 -3.73
N THR A 163 27.33 -19.33 -4.28
CA THR A 163 28.33 -20.07 -3.48
C THR A 163 29.64 -20.10 -4.26
N GLU A 164 30.55 -19.21 -3.87
CA GLU A 164 31.99 -19.45 -4.01
C GLU A 164 32.35 -20.75 -3.27
N GLY A 165 33.17 -21.58 -3.91
CA GLY A 165 33.58 -22.89 -3.41
C GLY A 165 34.82 -23.40 -4.13
N THR A 166 35.97 -22.91 -3.67
CA THR A 166 37.32 -23.49 -3.65
C THR A 166 37.49 -24.96 -4.09
N GLY A 167 38.47 -25.20 -4.97
CA GLY A 167 39.39 -26.36 -4.85
C GLY A 167 39.49 -27.35 -6.01
N GLY A 168 40.72 -27.52 -6.53
CA GLY A 168 41.27 -28.87 -6.77
C GLY A 168 41.37 -29.41 -8.20
N THR A 169 42.56 -29.23 -8.79
CA THR A 169 43.35 -30.20 -9.58
C THR A 169 42.65 -31.32 -10.35
N LYS A 170 42.86 -31.36 -11.67
CA LYS A 170 43.72 -32.38 -12.30
C LYS A 170 44.18 -31.92 -13.69
#